data_AF-A0A518K9Q9-F1
#
_entry.id   AF-A0A518K9Q9-F1
#
_cell.length_a   1.000
_cell.length_b   1.000
_cell.length_c   1.000
_cell.angle_alpha   90.00
_cell.angle_beta   90.00
_cell.angle_gamma   90.00
#
_symmetry.space_group_name_H-M   'P 1'
#
loop_
_entity.id
_entity.type
_entity.pdbx_description
1 polymer ?
#
loop_
_entity_poly.entity_id
_entity_poly.type
_entity_poly.pdbx_seq_one_letter_code
_entity_poly.pdbx_strand_id
1 'polypeptide(L)'
;MARKNPPTKKKPKTTLTEVIPTPPAAAEEEKLSVDIPKQVCWRLKLALLTMESRGKKTAKKKFVEQAIVDALDRLDNEWEGAHG
;
A
#
# COMPACT_ATOMS: atom_id res chain seq x y z
N MET A 1 56.89 -12.89 -13.87
CA MET A 1 56.39 -14.28 -13.81
C MET A 1 55.63 -14.47 -12.50
N ALA A 2 54.32 -14.70 -12.56
CA ALA A 2 53.53 -15.29 -11.47
C ALA A 2 52.26 -15.90 -12.09
N ARG A 3 52.20 -17.23 -12.09
CA ARG A 3 51.03 -18.04 -12.48
C ARG A 3 50.03 -18.06 -11.31
N LYS A 4 48.73 -17.99 -11.57
CA LYS A 4 47.69 -18.64 -10.74
C LYS A 4 46.41 -18.87 -11.56
N ASN A 5 46.02 -20.15 -11.57
CA ASN A 5 44.91 -20.79 -12.28
C ASN A 5 43.51 -20.38 -11.72
N PRO A 6 42.41 -20.66 -12.44
CA PRO A 6 41.09 -20.07 -12.24
C PRO A 6 40.24 -20.83 -11.22
N PRO A 7 39.19 -20.22 -10.62
CA PRO A 7 38.23 -20.96 -9.83
C PRO A 7 37.09 -21.54 -10.69
N THR A 8 37.03 -22.87 -10.70
CA THR A 8 35.95 -23.69 -11.22
C THR A 8 34.68 -23.66 -10.36
N LYS A 9 33.52 -23.70 -11.05
CA LYS A 9 32.21 -24.29 -10.68
C LYS A 9 31.46 -23.65 -9.50
N LYS A 10 30.17 -23.31 -9.71
CA LYS A 10 29.00 -24.08 -9.23
C LYS A 10 27.79 -23.86 -10.17
N LYS A 11 27.22 -24.94 -10.71
CA LYS A 11 25.89 -24.93 -11.34
C LYS A 11 24.85 -24.72 -10.24
N PRO A 12 23.88 -23.80 -10.36
CA PRO A 12 22.75 -23.78 -9.44
C PRO A 12 21.88 -25.01 -9.70
N LYS A 13 21.67 -25.75 -8.60
CA LYS A 13 20.86 -26.96 -8.47
C LYS A 13 19.39 -26.54 -8.44
N THR A 14 18.57 -27.19 -9.25
CA THR A 14 17.11 -27.06 -9.31
C THR A 14 16.47 -27.20 -7.93
N THR A 15 15.54 -26.32 -7.58
CA THR A 15 14.42 -26.62 -6.69
C THR A 15 13.20 -25.87 -7.20
N LEU A 16 12.26 -26.63 -7.78
CA LEU A 16 10.87 -26.23 -7.98
C LEU A 16 10.27 -26.04 -6.59
N THR A 17 10.26 -24.80 -6.12
CA THR A 17 9.53 -24.44 -4.90
C THR A 17 8.18 -23.92 -5.34
N GLU A 18 7.11 -24.56 -4.83
CA GLU A 18 5.74 -24.07 -4.93
C GLU A 18 5.70 -22.55 -4.77
N VAL A 19 5.14 -21.88 -5.77
CA VAL A 19 4.85 -20.46 -5.73
C VAL A 19 3.68 -20.29 -4.75
N ILE A 20 3.98 -20.28 -3.46
CA ILE A 20 3.15 -19.59 -2.49
C ILE A 20 3.19 -18.13 -2.96
N PRO A 21 2.06 -17.47 -3.30
CA PRO A 21 2.07 -16.06 -3.63
C PRO A 21 2.64 -15.32 -2.43
N THR A 22 3.91 -14.94 -2.56
CA THR A 22 4.57 -14.10 -1.57
C THR A 22 3.82 -12.78 -1.64
N PRO A 23 3.23 -12.28 -0.54
CA PRO A 23 2.61 -10.96 -0.55
C PRO A 23 3.64 -9.98 -1.12
N PRO A 24 3.27 -9.12 -2.09
CA PRO A 24 4.22 -8.29 -2.78
C PRO A 24 5.10 -7.56 -1.75
N ALA A 25 6.41 -7.73 -1.88
CA ALA A 25 7.39 -7.09 -1.02
C ALA A 25 7.06 -5.60 -0.95
N ALA A 26 6.88 -5.08 0.26
CA ALA A 26 6.50 -3.70 0.62
C ALA A 26 6.41 -2.79 -0.62
N ALA A 27 5.21 -2.80 -1.22
CA ALA A 27 4.95 -2.25 -2.53
C ALA A 27 5.59 -0.88 -2.70
N GLU A 28 6.26 -0.69 -3.84
CA GLU A 28 6.62 0.65 -4.32
C GLU A 28 5.40 1.55 -4.12
N GLU A 29 5.54 2.61 -3.30
CA GLU A 29 4.42 3.54 -3.07
C GLU A 29 4.05 4.20 -4.40
N GLU A 30 3.09 3.62 -5.12
CA GLU A 30 2.52 4.22 -6.31
C GLU A 30 1.78 5.49 -5.90
N LYS A 31 2.31 6.63 -6.34
CA LYS A 31 1.73 7.94 -6.06
C LYS A 31 0.59 8.21 -7.03
N LEU A 32 -0.63 7.97 -6.58
CA LEU A 32 -1.83 8.44 -7.27
C LEU A 32 -2.07 9.92 -6.96
N SER A 33 -2.15 10.76 -7.99
CA SER A 33 -2.55 12.17 -7.87
C SER A 33 -3.98 12.32 -8.34
N VAL A 34 -4.87 12.74 -7.44
CA VAL A 34 -6.31 12.88 -7.74
C VAL A 34 -6.74 14.32 -7.50
N ASP A 35 -7.46 14.89 -8.44
CA ASP A 35 -8.08 16.20 -8.28
C ASP A 35 -9.31 16.10 -7.37
N ILE A 36 -9.29 16.84 -6.27
CA ILE A 36 -10.37 16.86 -5.28
C ILE A 36 -11.12 18.19 -5.41
N PRO A 37 -12.45 18.18 -5.63
CA PRO A 37 -13.25 19.40 -5.62
C PRO A 37 -13.04 20.22 -4.34
N LYS A 38 -12.98 21.55 -4.46
CA LYS A 38 -12.71 22.46 -3.33
C LYS A 38 -13.62 22.19 -2.12
N GLN A 39 -14.89 21.90 -2.37
CA GLN A 39 -15.88 21.59 -1.32
C GLN A 39 -15.51 20.32 -0.54
N VAL A 40 -15.07 19.27 -1.24
CA VAL A 40 -14.65 18.01 -0.61
C VAL A 40 -13.35 18.21 0.17
N CYS A 41 -12.40 18.97 -0.39
CA CYS A 41 -11.16 19.34 0.30
C CYS A 41 -11.43 20.10 1.60
N TRP A 42 -12.40 21.02 1.60
CA TRP A 42 -12.81 21.74 2.81
C TRP A 42 -13.40 20.80 3.86
N ARG A 43 -14.29 19.87 3.46
CA ARG A 43 -14.87 18.87 4.37
C ARG A 43 -13.81 17.95 4.98
N LEU A 44 -12.84 17.50 4.19
CA LEU A 44 -11.70 16.69 4.67
C LEU A 44 -10.88 17.44 5.73
N LYS A 45 -10.61 18.73 5.51
CA LYS A 45 -9.90 19.56 6.50
C LYS A 45 -10.71 19.71 7.80
N LEU A 46 -12.01 19.97 7.70
CA LEU A 46 -12.87 20.12 8.88
C LEU A 46 -12.94 18.82 9.68
N ALA A 47 -13.05 17.68 9.01
CA ALA A 47 -13.05 16.37 9.66
C ALA A 47 -11.72 16.09 10.37
N LEU A 48 -10.58 16.41 9.74
CA LEU A 48 -9.26 16.30 10.37
C LEU A 48 -9.16 17.18 11.64
N LEU A 49 -9.54 18.46 11.55
CA LEU A 49 -9.53 19.38 12.70
C LEU A 49 -10.45 18.89 13.84
N THR A 50 -11.59 18.29 13.51
CA THR A 50 -12.53 17.73 14.49
C THR A 50 -11.96 16.49 15.17
N MET A 51 -11.19 15.66 14.46
CA MET A 51 -10.45 14.56 15.07
C MET A 51 -9.35 15.06 16.01
N GLU A 52 -8.60 16.08 15.56
CA GLU A 52 -7.51 16.66 16.33
C GLU A 52 -8.00 17.33 17.61
N SER A 53 -9.15 18.02 17.57
CA SER A 53 -9.77 18.61 18.76
C SER A 53 -10.23 17.57 19.79
N ARG A 54 -10.48 16.33 19.35
CA ARG A 54 -10.77 15.17 20.22
C ARG A 54 -9.52 14.46 20.73
N GLY A 55 -8.33 15.03 20.49
CA GLY A 55 -7.04 14.48 20.95
C GLY A 55 -6.40 13.46 20.02
N LYS A 56 -7.01 13.14 18.87
CA LYS A 56 -6.42 12.24 17.87
C LYS A 56 -5.66 13.04 16.81
N LYS A 57 -4.35 13.13 16.96
CA LYS A 57 -3.46 13.75 15.97
C LYS A 57 -3.09 12.75 14.89
N THR A 58 -3.16 13.17 13.63
CA THR A 58 -2.73 12.32 12.50
C THR A 58 -2.25 13.18 11.34
N ALA A 59 -1.31 12.67 10.55
CA ALA A 59 -0.84 13.40 9.39
C ALA A 59 -1.95 13.49 8.33
N LYS A 60 -2.13 14.65 7.69
CA LYS A 60 -3.15 14.85 6.66
C LYS A 60 -3.13 13.78 5.56
N LYS A 61 -1.95 13.34 5.12
CA LYS A 61 -1.80 12.25 4.12
C LYS A 61 -2.44 10.96 4.64
N LYS A 62 -2.07 10.55 5.86
CA LYS A 62 -2.60 9.35 6.53
C LYS A 62 -4.09 9.42 6.78
N PHE A 63 -4.61 10.60 7.13
CA PHE A 63 -6.05 10.82 7.28
C PHE A 63 -6.80 10.55 5.97
N VAL A 64 -6.31 11.10 4.85
CA VAL A 64 -6.95 10.91 3.55
C VAL A 64 -6.80 9.47 3.06
N GLU A 65 -5.62 8.85 3.24
CA GLU A 65 -5.40 7.43 2.94
C GLU A 65 -6.41 6.55 3.68
N GLN A 66 -6.57 6.74 5.00
CA GLN A 66 -7.52 5.96 5.79
C GLN A 66 -8.96 6.20 5.35
N ALA A 67 -9.35 7.45 5.06
CA ALA A 67 -10.69 7.76 4.59
C ALA A 67 -11.02 7.10 3.25
N ILE A 68 -10.02 6.89 2.37
CA ILE A 68 -10.17 6.17 1.11
C ILE A 68 -10.33 4.67 1.39
N VAL A 69 -9.47 4.09 2.24
CA VAL A 69 -9.56 2.67 2.62
C VAL A 69 -10.92 2.36 3.22
N ASP A 70 -11.38 3.16 4.18
CA ASP A 70 -12.70 2.97 4.82
C ASP A 70 -13.85 3.05 3.81
N ALA A 71 -13.71 3.84 2.75
CA ALA A 71 -14.71 3.96 1.69
C ALA A 71 -14.69 2.76 0.74
N LEU A 72 -13.51 2.23 0.43
CA LEU A 72 -13.34 1.01 -0.37
C LEU A 72 -13.86 -0.20 0.40
N ASP A 73 -13.52 -0.35 1.67
CA ASP A 73 -14.01 -1.44 2.52
C ASP A 73 -15.55 -1.45 2.57
N ARG A 74 -16.19 -0.27 2.66
CA ARG A 74 -17.66 -0.18 2.61
C ARG A 74 -18.22 -0.61 1.26
N LEU A 75 -17.58 -0.20 0.16
CA LEU A 75 -17.99 -0.60 -1.18
C LEU A 75 -17.89 -2.11 -1.36
N ASP A 76 -16.80 -2.72 -0.91
CA ASP A 76 -16.57 -4.16 -0.99
C ASP A 76 -17.63 -4.91 -0.17
N ASN A 77 -17.92 -4.45 1.06
CA ASN A 77 -18.97 -5.04 1.90
C ASN A 77 -20.36 -4.94 1.28
N GLU A 78 -20.70 -3.80 0.65
CA GLU A 78 -21.97 -3.62 -0.05
C GLU A 78 -22.07 -4.52 -1.28
N TRP A 79 -20.95 -4.73 -1.99
CA TRP A 79 -20.89 -5.54 -3.20
C TRP A 79 -20.95 -7.05 -2.89
N GLU A 80 -20.23 -7.51 -1.86
CA GLU A 80 -20.27 -8.92 -1.42
C GLU A 80 -21.65 -9.29 -0.85
N GLY A 81 -22.31 -8.37 -0.14
CA GLY A 81 -23.66 -8.58 0.38
C GLY A 81 -24.78 -8.57 -0.68
N ALA A 82 -24.52 -8.03 -1.87
CA ALA A 82 -25.49 -7.98 -2.98
C ALA A 82 -25.39 -9.17 -3.94
N HIS A 83 -24.32 -9.96 -3.87
CA HIS A 83 -24.02 -11.06 -4.80
C HIS A 83 -23.93 -12.46 -4.15
N GLY A 84 -24.19 -12.59 -2.85
CA GLY A 84 -24.32 -13.87 -2.13
C GLY A 84 -25.77 -14.30 -1.93
#